data_AF-A0A7W0TYZ5-F1
#
_entry.id   AF-A0A7W0TYZ5-F1
#
_cell.length_a   1.000
_cell.length_b   1.000
_cell.length_c   1.000
_cell.angle_alpha   90.00
_cell.angle_beta   90.00
_cell.angle_gamma   90.00
#
_symmetry.space_group_name_H-M   'P 1'
#
loop_
_entity.id
_entity.type
_entity.pdbx_description
1 polymer ?
#
loop_
_entity_poly.entity_id
_entity_poly.type
_entity_poly.pdbx_seq_one_letter_code
_entity_poly.pdbx_strand_id
1 'polypeptide(L)'
;MRVKRRIRRVAVRALMLAAAVVTTVGLPTPVAADDWKPPSTVYIAAAGHTADGLFLDLWRERRDLTGDPITEEFQPRSSFAQGGEDTIVQFYENVAFSYDPDAADGVVVRLLDVGRQHLESLLADSPMAALRTAVEPTTCPPAAGDCVEVPGSDHTVRDAVRAFWERSGGTEWLGDPLTEDFRAADGSYLQFFERGALRVDGDGVAPLPLGRIVAGRQNLEVSPIDQPEGVPTYDEALFVAPPNRSRSRS
;
A
#
# COMPACT_ATOMS: atom_id res chain seq x y z
N MET A 1 -12.27 -91.83 -50.39
CA MET A 1 -13.24 -90.75 -50.14
C MET A 1 -12.56 -89.65 -49.32
N ARG A 2 -12.52 -88.40 -49.84
CA ARG A 2 -12.23 -87.08 -49.20
C ARG A 2 -11.08 -86.98 -48.16
N VAL A 3 -9.91 -86.42 -48.51
CA VAL A 3 -9.50 -84.99 -48.61
C VAL A 3 -8.87 -84.40 -47.32
N LYS A 4 -7.56 -84.11 -47.44
CA LYS A 4 -6.75 -82.96 -46.98
C LYS A 4 -7.00 -82.33 -45.59
N ARG A 5 -5.93 -82.11 -44.81
CA ARG A 5 -5.09 -80.88 -44.81
C ARG A 5 -4.00 -80.96 -43.73
N ARG A 6 -2.75 -80.65 -44.13
CA ARG A 6 -1.62 -80.34 -43.23
C ARG A 6 -1.87 -78.98 -42.56
N ILE A 7 -1.61 -78.89 -41.26
CA ILE A 7 -1.42 -77.61 -40.57
C ILE A 7 -0.10 -77.70 -39.80
N ARG A 8 0.88 -76.87 -40.22
CA ARG A 8 2.11 -76.59 -39.48
C ARG A 8 1.74 -75.69 -38.30
N ARG A 9 2.21 -76.00 -37.08
CA ARG A 9 2.21 -75.04 -35.97
C ARG A 9 3.66 -74.65 -35.67
N VAL A 10 3.91 -73.37 -35.88
CA VAL A 10 5.16 -72.64 -35.66
C VAL A 10 5.35 -72.44 -34.16
N ALA A 11 6.57 -72.64 -33.67
CA ALA A 11 6.97 -72.34 -32.30
C ALA A 11 6.99 -70.83 -32.07
N VAL A 12 6.28 -70.36 -31.04
CA VAL A 12 6.39 -68.98 -30.55
C VAL A 12 7.22 -69.01 -29.27
N ARG A 13 8.44 -68.47 -29.34
CA ARG A 13 9.26 -68.18 -28.15
C ARG A 13 8.69 -66.91 -27.50
N ALA A 14 8.30 -67.02 -26.24
CA ALA A 14 7.92 -65.87 -25.42
C ALA A 14 9.19 -65.07 -25.08
N LEU A 15 9.24 -63.81 -25.49
CA LEU A 15 10.25 -62.84 -25.07
C LEU A 15 9.59 -61.93 -24.02
N MET A 16 9.98 -62.05 -22.76
CA MET A 16 9.57 -61.13 -21.69
C MET A 16 10.42 -59.86 -21.79
N LEU A 17 9.81 -58.73 -22.13
CA LEU A 17 10.41 -57.41 -21.94
C LEU A 17 10.05 -56.91 -20.54
N ALA A 18 11.05 -56.74 -19.69
CA ALA A 18 10.93 -56.00 -18.44
C ALA A 18 10.94 -54.49 -18.75
N ALA A 19 9.83 -53.80 -18.50
CA ALA A 19 9.76 -52.34 -18.56
C ALA A 19 10.22 -51.77 -17.21
N ALA A 20 11.36 -51.07 -17.21
CA ALA A 20 11.81 -50.29 -16.05
C ALA A 20 11.01 -48.98 -15.99
N VAL A 21 10.16 -48.83 -14.98
CA VAL A 21 9.52 -47.55 -14.65
C VAL A 21 10.55 -46.70 -13.92
N VAL A 22 11.07 -45.68 -14.60
CA VAL A 22 11.90 -44.65 -13.97
C VAL A 22 10.95 -43.58 -13.43
N THR A 23 10.73 -43.59 -12.11
CA THR A 23 10.07 -42.48 -11.41
C THR A 23 11.06 -41.33 -11.31
N THR A 24 10.93 -40.33 -12.18
CA THR A 24 11.66 -39.07 -12.06
C THR A 24 11.09 -38.28 -10.89
N VAL A 25 11.74 -38.37 -9.73
CA VAL A 25 11.54 -37.39 -8.65
C VAL A 25 12.12 -36.07 -9.17
N GLY A 26 11.26 -35.14 -9.55
CA GLY A 26 11.66 -33.79 -9.95
C GLY A 26 12.29 -33.08 -8.75
N LEU A 27 13.61 -32.86 -8.79
CA LEU A 27 14.25 -31.95 -7.85
C LEU A 27 13.76 -30.53 -8.14
N PRO A 28 13.42 -29.73 -7.12
CA PRO A 28 13.04 -28.33 -7.33
C PRO A 28 14.21 -27.60 -7.99
N THR A 29 13.96 -27.00 -9.15
CA THR A 29 14.95 -26.14 -9.82
C THR A 29 15.21 -24.91 -8.95
N PRO A 30 16.46 -24.69 -8.49
CA PRO A 30 16.78 -23.47 -7.76
C PRO A 30 16.74 -22.27 -8.72
N VAL A 31 15.90 -21.28 -8.43
CA VAL A 31 15.96 -19.97 -9.09
C VAL A 31 17.33 -19.36 -8.76
N ALA A 32 18.15 -19.16 -9.79
CA ALA A 32 19.43 -18.47 -9.64
C ALA A 32 19.16 -16.98 -9.41
N ALA A 33 19.97 -16.33 -8.56
CA ALA A 33 19.84 -14.91 -8.23
C ALA A 33 20.00 -13.96 -9.44
N ASP A 34 20.54 -14.44 -10.57
CA ASP A 34 20.76 -13.64 -11.79
C ASP A 34 19.46 -13.22 -12.51
N ASP A 35 18.33 -13.91 -12.30
CA ASP A 35 17.03 -13.62 -12.94
C ASP A 35 15.92 -13.26 -11.93
N TRP A 36 16.28 -13.08 -10.65
CA TRP A 36 15.30 -12.79 -9.62
C TRP A 36 14.73 -11.37 -9.76
N LYS A 37 13.39 -11.27 -9.68
CA LYS A 37 12.67 -10.00 -9.56
C LYS A 37 11.63 -10.15 -8.45
N PRO A 38 11.47 -9.14 -7.57
CA PRO A 38 10.36 -9.16 -6.63
C PRO A 38 9.02 -9.11 -7.38
N PRO A 39 7.93 -9.59 -6.77
CA PRO A 39 6.60 -9.39 -7.34
C PRO A 39 6.27 -7.89 -7.41
N SER A 40 5.61 -7.46 -8.49
CA SER A 40 5.08 -6.11 -8.61
C SER A 40 3.75 -5.94 -7.88
N THR A 41 3.01 -7.03 -7.67
CA THR A 41 1.70 -7.05 -7.02
C THR A 41 1.71 -8.05 -5.87
N VAL A 42 1.09 -7.69 -4.75
CA VAL A 42 0.88 -8.59 -3.61
C VAL A 42 -0.54 -8.46 -3.07
N TYR A 43 -1.02 -9.53 -2.44
CA TYR A 43 -2.27 -9.53 -1.69
C TYR A 43 -2.00 -9.39 -0.19
N ILE A 44 -2.53 -8.34 0.44
CA ILE A 44 -2.39 -8.08 1.86
C ILE A 44 -3.53 -8.80 2.58
N ALA A 45 -3.28 -10.02 3.06
CA ALA A 45 -4.34 -10.89 3.59
C ALA A 45 -5.09 -10.31 4.80
N ALA A 46 -4.43 -9.49 5.63
CA ALA A 46 -5.09 -8.82 6.75
C ALA A 46 -6.09 -7.74 6.30
N ALA A 47 -5.79 -7.08 5.19
CA ALA A 47 -6.62 -6.04 4.59
C ALA A 47 -7.69 -6.61 3.66
N GLY A 48 -7.39 -7.74 3.01
CA GLY A 48 -8.23 -8.31 1.97
C GLY A 48 -8.13 -7.58 0.62
N HIS A 49 -7.03 -6.86 0.40
CA HIS A 49 -6.81 -6.00 -0.77
C HIS A 49 -5.43 -6.22 -1.38
N THR A 50 -5.25 -5.79 -2.64
CA THR A 50 -3.93 -5.81 -3.28
C THR A 50 -3.22 -4.46 -3.20
N ALA A 51 -1.91 -4.45 -3.43
CA ALA A 51 -1.16 -3.25 -3.77
C ALA A 51 -0.21 -3.60 -4.94
N ASP A 52 -0.10 -2.70 -5.92
CA ASP A 52 0.70 -2.89 -7.13
C ASP A 52 1.72 -1.76 -7.35
N GLY A 53 2.82 -2.11 -8.01
CA GLY A 53 3.81 -1.17 -8.56
C GLY A 53 4.26 -0.09 -7.58
N LEU A 54 4.13 1.17 -7.99
CA LEU A 54 4.59 2.32 -7.20
C LEU A 54 3.81 2.49 -5.89
N PHE A 55 2.52 2.12 -5.86
CA PHE A 55 1.73 2.20 -4.63
C PHE A 55 2.19 1.14 -3.61
N LEU A 56 2.52 -0.06 -4.08
CA LEU A 56 3.13 -1.10 -3.24
C LEU A 56 4.48 -0.65 -2.65
N ASP A 57 5.34 -0.03 -3.45
CA ASP A 57 6.64 0.46 -2.98
C ASP A 57 6.47 1.54 -1.90
N LEU A 58 5.59 2.52 -2.13
CA LEU A 58 5.29 3.60 -1.18
C LEU A 58 4.61 3.08 0.09
N TRP A 59 3.66 2.15 -0.04
CA TRP A 59 3.04 1.52 1.12
C TRP A 59 4.08 0.79 1.97
N ARG A 60 4.94 -0.06 1.37
CA ARG A 60 6.01 -0.76 2.08
C ARG A 60 6.96 0.19 2.80
N GLU A 61 7.24 1.35 2.20
CA GLU A 61 8.12 2.37 2.76
C GLU A 61 7.52 3.06 4.01
N ARG A 62 6.21 3.28 4.05
CA ARG A 62 5.55 4.11 5.09
C ARG A 62 4.28 3.49 5.68
N ARG A 63 4.28 2.18 5.95
CA ARG A 63 3.12 1.48 6.52
C ARG A 63 2.59 2.06 7.83
N ASP A 64 3.48 2.58 8.66
CA ASP A 64 3.14 3.24 9.92
C ASP A 64 2.33 4.53 9.72
N LEU A 65 2.48 5.18 8.56
CA LEU A 65 1.72 6.36 8.18
C LEU A 65 0.49 6.02 7.34
N THR A 66 0.65 5.19 6.31
CA THR A 66 -0.38 4.96 5.29
C THR A 66 -1.54 4.10 5.79
N GLY A 67 -1.23 3.12 6.65
CA GLY A 67 -2.12 2.01 6.99
C GLY A 67 -2.32 1.05 5.82
N ASP A 68 -3.19 0.06 5.98
CA ASP A 68 -3.40 -0.97 4.96
C ASP A 68 -4.27 -0.48 3.79
N PRO A 69 -4.19 -1.09 2.58
CA PRO A 69 -5.07 -0.75 1.48
C PRO A 69 -6.54 -1.08 1.81
N ILE A 70 -7.48 -0.24 1.37
CA ILE A 70 -8.91 -0.41 1.62
C ILE A 70 -9.76 -0.42 0.33
N THR A 71 -9.12 -0.21 -0.82
CA THR A 71 -9.72 -0.39 -2.14
C THR A 71 -8.73 -1.11 -3.03
N GLU A 72 -9.20 -1.68 -4.14
CA GLU A 72 -8.31 -1.96 -5.28
C GLU A 72 -7.96 -0.65 -6.01
N GLU A 73 -6.99 -0.70 -6.91
CA GLU A 73 -6.70 0.41 -7.83
C GLU A 73 -7.87 0.63 -8.81
N PHE A 74 -8.27 1.88 -9.01
CA PHE A 74 -9.36 2.21 -9.91
C PHE A 74 -9.21 3.59 -10.56
N GLN A 75 -9.85 3.75 -11.72
CA GLN A 75 -10.02 5.07 -12.36
C GLN A 75 -11.19 5.80 -11.71
N PRO A 76 -10.98 7.00 -11.14
CA PRO A 76 -12.04 7.75 -10.47
C PRO A 76 -13.05 8.28 -11.49
N ARG A 77 -14.36 8.12 -11.21
CA ARG A 77 -15.44 8.60 -12.09
C ARG A 77 -15.65 10.12 -12.03
N SER A 78 -15.08 10.79 -11.03
CA SER A 78 -15.15 12.24 -10.82
C SER A 78 -13.80 12.78 -10.35
N SER A 79 -13.56 14.08 -10.55
CA SER A 79 -12.31 14.80 -10.26
C SER A 79 -12.04 15.04 -8.76
N PHE A 80 -12.23 14.02 -7.91
CA PHE A 80 -11.78 14.10 -6.52
C PHE A 80 -10.27 13.83 -6.40
N ALA A 81 -9.65 13.23 -7.41
CA ALA A 81 -8.21 13.21 -7.60
C ALA A 81 -7.81 14.34 -8.56
N GLN A 82 -6.71 15.03 -8.25
CA GLN A 82 -6.08 15.96 -9.18
C GLN A 82 -5.31 15.11 -10.20
N GLY A 83 -5.75 15.07 -11.45
CA GLY A 83 -5.05 14.36 -12.51
C GLY A 83 -5.84 14.23 -13.82
N GLY A 84 -5.18 13.70 -14.85
CA GLY A 84 -5.75 13.43 -16.17
C GLY A 84 -6.79 12.30 -16.23
N GLU A 85 -7.32 12.04 -17.43
CA GLU A 85 -8.31 10.98 -17.71
C GLU A 85 -7.80 9.58 -17.29
N ASP A 86 -6.49 9.36 -17.37
CA ASP A 86 -5.84 8.08 -17.07
C ASP A 86 -5.36 7.97 -15.60
N THR A 87 -5.81 8.86 -14.71
CA THR A 87 -5.43 8.82 -13.30
C THR A 87 -5.92 7.53 -12.63
N ILE A 88 -5.03 6.84 -11.94
CA ILE A 88 -5.36 5.69 -11.10
C ILE A 88 -5.31 6.11 -9.64
N VAL A 89 -6.27 5.67 -8.84
CA VAL A 89 -6.34 5.97 -7.40
C VAL A 89 -6.45 4.67 -6.62
N GLN A 90 -5.81 4.67 -5.44
CA GLN A 90 -6.08 3.66 -4.42
C GLN A 90 -6.15 4.32 -3.04
N PHE A 91 -7.14 3.92 -2.25
CA PHE A 91 -7.27 4.35 -0.87
C PHE A 91 -6.60 3.35 0.07
N TYR A 92 -5.94 3.91 1.08
CA TYR A 92 -5.39 3.22 2.24
C TYR A 92 -6.14 3.70 3.49
N GLU A 93 -5.91 3.10 4.65
CA GLU A 93 -6.66 3.45 5.86
C GLU A 93 -6.55 4.94 6.20
N ASN A 94 -5.33 5.50 6.14
CA ASN A 94 -5.05 6.86 6.60
C ASN A 94 -4.90 7.86 5.46
N VAL A 95 -4.49 7.40 4.28
CA VAL A 95 -4.18 8.25 3.10
C VAL A 95 -4.79 7.68 1.81
N ALA A 96 -4.62 8.36 0.69
CA ALA A 96 -4.90 7.82 -0.64
C ALA A 96 -3.83 8.27 -1.62
N PHE A 97 -3.43 7.39 -2.55
CA PHE A 97 -2.49 7.72 -3.61
C PHE A 97 -3.23 7.93 -4.94
N SER A 98 -2.69 8.81 -5.78
CA SER A 98 -3.03 8.95 -7.18
C SER A 98 -1.78 8.77 -8.04
N TYR A 99 -1.93 8.06 -9.14
CA TYR A 99 -0.93 7.91 -10.19
C TYR A 99 -1.43 8.61 -11.46
N ASP A 100 -0.68 9.58 -11.96
CA ASP A 100 -0.92 10.28 -13.21
C ASP A 100 0.32 10.12 -14.12
N PRO A 101 0.25 9.28 -15.17
CA PRO A 101 1.37 9.04 -16.07
C PRO A 101 1.76 10.29 -16.88
N ASP A 102 0.84 11.24 -17.04
CA ASP A 102 1.01 12.45 -17.87
C ASP A 102 1.25 13.71 -17.01
N ALA A 103 1.61 13.54 -15.73
CA ALA A 103 1.91 14.63 -14.82
C ALA A 103 2.97 15.58 -15.41
N ALA A 104 2.59 16.84 -15.63
CA ALA A 104 3.41 17.82 -16.35
C ALA A 104 4.74 18.18 -15.66
N ASP A 105 4.83 18.01 -14.35
CA ASP A 105 6.03 18.24 -13.56
C ASP A 105 6.87 16.97 -13.32
N GLY A 106 6.46 15.83 -13.91
CA GLY A 106 7.14 14.54 -13.80
C GLY A 106 6.89 13.81 -12.47
N VAL A 107 6.12 14.40 -11.54
CA VAL A 107 5.75 13.74 -10.28
C VAL A 107 4.49 12.92 -10.52
N VAL A 108 4.70 11.67 -10.93
CA VAL A 108 3.65 10.75 -11.38
C VAL A 108 2.85 10.11 -10.26
N VAL A 109 3.33 10.08 -9.01
CA VAL A 109 2.54 9.63 -7.84
C VAL A 109 2.41 10.76 -6.84
N ARG A 110 1.19 10.95 -6.33
CA ARG A 110 0.86 11.95 -5.30
C ARG A 110 -0.04 11.35 -4.23
N LEU A 111 -0.02 11.92 -3.05
CA LEU A 111 -1.07 11.70 -2.06
C LEU A 111 -2.22 12.66 -2.32
N LEU A 112 -3.44 12.17 -2.18
CA LEU A 112 -4.63 13.01 -2.20
C LEU A 112 -4.76 13.81 -0.91
N ASP A 113 -5.37 14.99 -1.01
CA ASP A 113 -5.59 15.90 0.13
C ASP A 113 -6.75 15.46 1.04
N VAL A 114 -6.72 14.21 1.50
CA VAL A 114 -7.79 13.64 2.34
C VAL A 114 -7.93 14.36 3.69
N GLY A 115 -6.85 14.98 4.18
CA GLY A 115 -6.83 15.84 5.36
C GLY A 115 -7.61 17.13 5.16
N ARG A 116 -7.30 17.87 4.09
CA ARG A 116 -8.05 19.07 3.67
C ARG A 116 -9.53 18.76 3.46
N GLN A 117 -9.84 17.71 2.68
CA GLN A 117 -11.23 17.32 2.40
C GLN A 117 -12.03 16.96 3.66
N HIS A 118 -11.38 16.38 4.67
CA HIS A 118 -12.06 16.10 5.93
C HIS A 118 -12.20 17.35 6.80
N LEU A 119 -11.17 18.17 6.91
CA LEU A 119 -11.21 19.44 7.64
C LEU A 119 -12.31 20.37 7.12
N GLU A 120 -12.41 20.56 5.81
CA GLU A 120 -13.46 21.38 5.17
C GLU A 120 -14.86 20.87 5.52
N SER A 121 -15.05 19.55 5.56
CA SER A 121 -16.33 18.95 5.95
C SER A 121 -16.67 19.21 7.42
N LEU A 122 -15.69 19.16 8.32
CA LEU A 122 -15.89 19.47 9.74
C LEU A 122 -16.18 20.95 9.96
N LEU A 123 -15.54 21.84 9.18
CA LEU A 123 -15.78 23.28 9.23
C LEU A 123 -17.14 23.67 8.67
N ALA A 124 -17.65 22.93 7.70
CA ALA A 124 -19.00 23.11 7.17
C ALA A 124 -20.09 22.61 8.14
N ASP A 125 -19.80 21.60 8.95
CA ASP A 125 -20.78 20.95 9.84
C ASP A 125 -20.64 21.39 11.31
N SER A 126 -21.06 22.63 11.60
CA SER A 126 -21.14 23.19 12.97
C SER A 126 -19.87 22.93 13.81
N PRO A 127 -18.70 23.46 13.40
CA PRO A 127 -17.43 23.07 14.00
C PRO A 127 -17.38 23.39 15.49
N MET A 128 -16.66 22.56 16.25
CA MET A 128 -16.35 22.88 17.64
C MET A 128 -15.52 24.16 17.73
N ALA A 129 -15.66 24.89 18.84
CA ALA A 129 -14.93 26.16 19.03
C ALA A 129 -13.41 25.98 18.96
N ALA A 130 -12.88 24.88 19.49
CA ALA A 130 -11.46 24.56 19.45
C ALA A 130 -10.92 24.48 18.00
N LEU A 131 -11.63 23.78 17.10
CA LEU A 131 -11.26 23.66 15.70
C LEU A 131 -11.29 25.01 14.98
N ARG A 132 -12.30 25.86 15.25
CA ARG A 132 -12.36 27.21 14.69
C ARG A 132 -11.17 28.09 15.11
N THR A 133 -10.64 27.88 16.31
CA THR A 133 -9.42 28.58 16.74
C THR A 133 -8.18 27.95 16.12
N ALA A 134 -8.16 26.64 15.94
CA ALA A 134 -7.00 25.91 15.44
C ALA A 134 -6.65 26.23 13.98
N VAL A 135 -7.61 26.64 13.15
CA VAL A 135 -7.35 27.06 11.76
C VAL A 135 -6.68 28.44 11.66
N GLU A 136 -6.58 29.18 12.76
CA GLU A 136 -5.84 30.44 12.80
C GLU A 136 -4.36 30.15 13.11
N PRO A 137 -3.41 30.50 12.23
CA PRO A 137 -2.01 30.19 12.45
C PRO A 137 -1.43 30.87 13.69
N THR A 138 -0.49 30.19 14.34
CA THR A 138 0.28 30.77 15.45
C THR A 138 1.78 30.81 15.14
N THR A 139 2.55 31.44 16.01
CA THR A 139 4.02 31.46 15.91
C THR A 139 4.65 30.63 17.02
N CYS A 140 5.84 30.11 16.74
CA CYS A 140 6.59 29.36 17.74
C CYS A 140 7.04 30.29 18.87
N PRO A 141 6.78 29.94 20.15
CA PRO A 141 7.27 30.73 21.26
C PRO A 141 8.81 30.77 21.27
N PRO A 142 9.43 31.91 21.65
CA PRO A 142 10.89 32.08 21.59
C PRO A 142 11.71 31.06 22.39
N ALA A 143 11.10 30.34 23.34
CA ALA A 143 11.74 29.35 24.21
C ALA A 143 11.25 27.91 23.98
N ALA A 144 10.46 27.66 22.93
CA ALA A 144 10.00 26.31 22.60
C ALA A 144 11.07 25.61 21.73
N GLY A 145 11.83 24.68 22.32
CA GLY A 145 12.80 23.86 21.57
C GLY A 145 12.14 22.92 20.55
N ASP A 146 10.90 22.51 20.83
CA ASP A 146 10.16 21.51 20.07
C ASP A 146 9.01 22.14 19.26
N CYS A 147 9.27 23.24 18.55
CA CYS A 147 8.29 23.89 17.68
C CYS A 147 8.93 24.31 16.34
N VAL A 148 8.22 24.10 15.23
CA VAL A 148 8.63 24.55 13.90
C VAL A 148 7.46 25.28 13.24
N GLU A 149 7.72 26.48 12.72
CA GLU A 149 6.85 27.18 11.79
C GLU A 149 7.09 26.60 10.39
N VAL A 150 6.05 26.10 9.73
CA VAL A 150 6.19 25.44 8.42
C VAL A 150 6.03 26.47 7.30
N PRO A 151 7.08 26.70 6.48
CA PRO A 151 6.97 27.60 5.34
C PRO A 151 5.93 27.07 4.35
N GLY A 152 4.88 27.85 4.05
CA GLY A 152 3.81 27.47 3.12
C GLY A 152 2.40 27.60 3.71
N SER A 153 2.26 27.43 5.03
CA SER A 153 0.96 27.49 5.73
C SER A 153 0.89 28.45 6.90
N ASP A 154 2.01 29.06 7.31
CA ASP A 154 2.17 29.88 8.51
C ASP A 154 1.80 29.19 9.84
N HIS A 155 1.42 27.90 9.79
CA HIS A 155 1.06 27.08 10.95
C HIS A 155 2.30 26.46 11.61
N THR A 156 2.15 26.10 12.89
CA THR A 156 3.22 25.43 13.65
C THR A 156 3.00 23.94 13.84
N VAL A 157 4.08 23.17 13.92
CA VAL A 157 4.06 21.76 14.35
C VAL A 157 4.96 21.61 15.58
N ARG A 158 4.44 20.94 16.62
CA ARG A 158 5.02 20.98 17.96
C ARG A 158 5.17 19.61 18.61
N ASP A 159 6.08 19.53 19.57
CA ASP A 159 6.24 18.43 20.51
C ASP A 159 6.24 17.04 19.83
N ALA A 160 5.43 16.10 20.34
CA ALA A 160 5.34 14.75 19.82
C ALA A 160 4.84 14.69 18.36
N VAL A 161 3.96 15.63 17.97
CA VAL A 161 3.44 15.71 16.59
C VAL A 161 4.56 16.07 15.63
N ARG A 162 5.40 17.06 15.98
CA ARG A 162 6.58 17.44 15.19
C ARG A 162 7.51 16.25 15.00
N ALA A 163 7.82 15.56 16.10
CA ALA A 163 8.73 14.43 16.05
C ALA A 163 8.19 13.31 15.13
N PHE A 164 6.88 13.03 15.15
CA PHE A 164 6.26 12.09 14.24
C PHE A 164 6.32 12.59 12.79
N TRP A 165 5.84 13.81 12.54
CA TRP A 165 5.79 14.43 11.23
C TRP A 165 7.16 14.43 10.54
N GLU A 166 8.22 14.85 11.22
CA GLU A 166 9.59 14.84 10.67
C GLU A 166 10.06 13.43 10.30
N ARG A 167 9.81 12.43 11.16
CA ARG A 167 10.21 11.03 10.90
C ARG A 167 9.44 10.40 9.73
N SER A 168 8.19 10.80 9.53
CA SER A 168 7.36 10.30 8.43
C SER A 168 7.67 10.94 7.08
N GLY A 169 8.54 11.96 7.04
CA GLY A 169 8.92 12.70 5.81
C GLY A 169 8.27 14.07 5.67
N GLY A 170 7.61 14.57 6.73
CA GLY A 170 7.10 15.93 6.83
C GLY A 170 6.14 16.32 5.71
N THR A 171 6.38 17.49 5.10
CA THR A 171 5.58 18.04 3.99
C THR A 171 5.53 17.12 2.77
N GLU A 172 6.48 16.23 2.56
CA GLU A 172 6.43 15.29 1.42
C GLU A 172 5.25 14.31 1.56
N TRP A 173 5.01 13.83 2.78
CA TRP A 173 4.02 12.78 3.04
C TRP A 173 2.69 13.33 3.56
N LEU A 174 2.72 14.14 4.61
CA LEU A 174 1.50 14.70 5.21
C LEU A 174 1.08 16.03 4.58
N GLY A 175 1.99 16.70 3.89
CA GLY A 175 1.78 18.07 3.40
C GLY A 175 1.92 19.10 4.50
N ASP A 176 1.53 20.33 4.18
CA ASP A 176 1.57 21.43 5.12
C ASP A 176 0.50 21.29 6.22
N PRO A 177 0.78 21.74 7.45
CA PRO A 177 -0.25 21.82 8.49
C PRO A 177 -1.36 22.79 8.07
N LEU A 178 -2.61 22.40 8.37
CA LEU A 178 -3.82 23.19 8.11
C LEU A 178 -4.44 23.76 9.40
N THR A 179 -3.94 23.31 10.54
CA THR A 179 -4.34 23.75 11.86
C THR A 179 -3.15 23.75 12.81
N GLU A 180 -3.24 24.51 13.90
CA GLU A 180 -2.53 24.17 15.14
C GLU A 180 -3.09 22.89 15.76
N ASP A 181 -2.42 22.31 16.74
CA ASP A 181 -2.97 21.20 17.51
C ASP A 181 -4.10 21.68 18.43
N PHE A 182 -5.18 20.90 18.53
CA PHE A 182 -6.34 21.25 19.35
C PHE A 182 -6.95 20.04 20.03
N ARG A 183 -7.54 20.28 21.20
CA ARG A 183 -8.18 19.22 21.98
C ARG A 183 -9.56 18.86 21.39
N ALA A 184 -9.73 17.63 20.96
CA ALA A 184 -10.97 17.05 20.48
C ALA A 184 -11.93 16.69 21.63
N ALA A 185 -13.17 16.34 21.29
CA ALA A 185 -14.23 16.04 22.25
C ALA A 185 -13.94 14.78 23.10
N ASP A 186 -13.20 13.82 22.56
CA ASP A 186 -12.76 12.61 23.25
C ASP A 186 -11.54 12.85 24.16
N GLY A 187 -11.01 14.07 24.18
CA GLY A 187 -9.86 14.48 24.99
C GLY A 187 -8.51 14.26 24.34
N SER A 188 -8.45 13.65 23.14
CA SER A 188 -7.24 13.58 22.32
C SER A 188 -6.87 14.95 21.75
N TYR A 189 -5.62 15.13 21.33
CA TYR A 189 -5.19 16.30 20.57
C TYR A 189 -5.09 15.94 19.09
N LEU A 190 -5.63 16.77 18.21
CA LEU A 190 -5.60 16.56 16.77
C LEU A 190 -4.86 17.70 16.08
N GLN A 191 -4.13 17.38 15.02
CA GLN A 191 -3.62 18.35 14.08
C GLN A 191 -3.87 17.88 12.64
N PHE A 192 -4.46 18.74 11.82
CA PHE A 192 -4.74 18.44 10.42
C PHE A 192 -3.59 18.93 9.53
N PHE A 193 -3.32 18.15 8.49
CA PHE A 193 -2.40 18.45 7.40
C PHE A 193 -3.12 18.29 6.07
N GLU A 194 -2.51 18.67 4.94
CA GLU A 194 -3.14 18.54 3.63
C GLU A 194 -3.60 17.11 3.31
N ARG A 195 -2.74 16.12 3.53
CA ARG A 195 -2.92 14.72 3.10
C ARG A 195 -3.28 13.77 4.23
N GLY A 196 -3.43 14.27 5.46
CA GLY A 196 -3.72 13.45 6.62
C GLY A 196 -4.02 14.26 7.88
N ALA A 197 -4.14 13.58 9.00
CA ALA A 197 -4.20 14.21 10.31
C ALA A 197 -3.56 13.30 11.35
N LEU A 198 -2.97 13.90 12.37
CA LEU A 198 -2.34 13.19 13.48
C LEU A 198 -3.15 13.40 14.75
N ARG A 199 -3.21 12.34 15.56
CA ARG A 199 -3.86 12.31 16.87
C ARG A 199 -2.83 11.98 17.95
N VAL A 200 -2.92 12.67 19.08
CA VAL A 200 -2.15 12.40 20.29
C VAL A 200 -3.10 12.01 21.41
N ASP A 201 -2.84 10.86 22.02
CA ASP A 201 -3.58 10.35 23.17
C ASP A 201 -2.64 9.66 24.19
N GLY A 202 -3.18 8.82 25.07
CA GLY A 202 -2.40 8.07 26.06
C GLY A 202 -1.46 7.01 25.45
N ASP A 203 -1.70 6.58 24.21
CA ASP A 203 -0.91 5.55 23.51
C ASP A 203 0.18 6.16 22.62
N GLY A 204 0.12 7.47 22.36
CA GLY A 204 1.15 8.23 21.64
C GLY A 204 0.58 8.99 20.45
N VAL A 205 1.38 9.11 19.39
CA VAL A 205 0.99 9.80 18.14
C VAL A 205 0.65 8.77 17.08
N ALA A 206 -0.51 8.91 16.44
CA ALA A 206 -0.94 8.05 15.35
C ALA A 206 -1.71 8.83 14.26
N PRO A 207 -1.66 8.41 12.99
CA PRO A 207 -2.52 8.96 11.96
C PRO A 207 -4.01 8.69 12.22
N LEU A 208 -4.88 9.59 11.79
CA LEU A 208 -6.31 9.33 11.69
C LEU A 208 -6.63 8.53 10.42
N PRO A 209 -7.66 7.67 10.44
CA PRO A 209 -8.07 6.86 9.28
C PRO A 209 -8.85 7.68 8.24
N LEU A 210 -8.25 8.77 7.74
CA LEU A 210 -8.91 9.71 6.86
C LEU A 210 -9.17 9.15 5.47
N GLY A 211 -8.34 8.23 4.98
CA GLY A 211 -8.60 7.49 3.75
C GLY A 211 -9.92 6.72 3.85
N ARG A 212 -10.17 6.00 4.95
CA ARG A 212 -11.46 5.32 5.20
C ARG A 212 -12.63 6.29 5.29
N ILE A 213 -12.46 7.42 5.98
CA ILE A 213 -13.52 8.43 6.14
C ILE A 213 -13.89 9.08 4.80
N VAL A 214 -12.90 9.43 3.98
CA VAL A 214 -13.14 10.01 2.65
C VAL A 214 -13.76 8.98 1.70
N ALA A 215 -13.22 7.75 1.67
CA ALA A 215 -13.77 6.66 0.85
C ALA A 215 -15.25 6.39 1.17
N GLY A 216 -15.60 6.35 2.46
CA GLY A 216 -16.99 6.18 2.90
C GLY A 216 -17.90 7.32 2.45
N ARG A 217 -17.46 8.58 2.55
CA ARG A 217 -18.23 9.74 2.06
C ARG A 217 -18.46 9.71 0.54
N GLN A 218 -17.51 9.15 -0.20
CA GLN A 218 -17.61 8.98 -1.65
C GLN A 218 -18.34 7.69 -2.06
N ASN A 219 -18.78 6.87 -1.09
CA ASN A 219 -19.46 5.59 -1.31
C ASN A 219 -18.64 4.66 -2.24
N LEU A 220 -17.33 4.56 -1.97
CA LEU A 220 -16.43 3.66 -2.69
C LEU A 220 -16.65 2.20 -2.24
N GLU A 221 -16.34 1.27 -3.13
CA GLU A 221 -16.32 -0.16 -2.82
C GLU A 221 -15.07 -0.48 -1.99
N VAL A 222 -15.28 -0.92 -0.74
CA VAL A 222 -14.22 -1.24 0.23
C VAL A 222 -14.33 -2.66 0.76
N SER A 223 -15.15 -3.51 0.13
CA SER A 223 -15.24 -4.91 0.53
C SER A 223 -13.95 -5.65 0.17
N PRO A 224 -13.42 -6.51 1.07
CA PRO A 224 -12.34 -7.41 0.75
C PRO A 224 -12.62 -8.23 -0.51
N ILE A 225 -11.57 -8.48 -1.29
CA ILE A 225 -11.60 -9.40 -2.42
C ILE A 225 -10.98 -10.75 -2.04
N ASP A 226 -11.36 -11.78 -2.80
CA ASP A 226 -10.62 -13.03 -2.81
C ASP A 226 -9.22 -12.78 -3.37
N GLN A 227 -8.22 -13.47 -2.83
CA GLN A 227 -6.85 -13.38 -3.32
C GLN A 227 -6.81 -13.73 -4.82
N PRO A 228 -6.34 -12.82 -5.69
CA PRO A 228 -6.29 -13.10 -7.13
C PRO A 228 -5.33 -14.24 -7.48
N GLU A 229 -5.66 -14.99 -8.52
CA GLU A 229 -4.82 -16.08 -9.02
C GLU A 229 -3.45 -15.56 -9.45
N GLY A 230 -2.38 -16.20 -8.97
CA GLY A 230 -1.00 -15.82 -9.30
C GLY A 230 -0.44 -14.63 -8.52
N VAL A 231 -1.25 -13.93 -7.72
CA VAL A 231 -0.78 -12.86 -6.83
C VAL A 231 -0.35 -13.46 -5.49
N PRO A 232 0.92 -13.34 -5.08
CA PRO A 232 1.37 -13.89 -3.80
C PRO A 232 0.81 -13.09 -2.62
N THR A 233 0.59 -13.77 -1.49
CA THR A 233 0.32 -13.09 -0.23
C THR A 233 1.55 -12.28 0.17
N TYR A 234 1.35 -11.04 0.60
CA TYR A 234 2.43 -10.16 1.00
C TYR A 234 3.27 -10.79 2.12
N ASP A 235 4.58 -10.82 1.89
CA ASP A 235 5.62 -11.11 2.86
C ASP A 235 6.85 -10.29 2.46
N GLU A 236 7.48 -9.61 3.42
CA GLU A 236 8.62 -8.74 3.15
C GLU A 236 9.83 -9.51 2.56
N ALA A 237 9.95 -10.81 2.85
CA ALA A 237 10.97 -11.67 2.28
C ALA A 237 10.85 -11.83 0.75
N LEU A 238 9.67 -11.58 0.17
CA LEU A 238 9.48 -11.58 -1.29
C LEU A 238 10.24 -10.46 -2.00
N PHE A 239 10.70 -9.45 -1.25
CA PHE A 239 11.42 -8.29 -1.78
C PHE A 239 12.91 -8.31 -1.45
N VAL A 240 13.41 -9.40 -0.88
CA VAL A 240 14.83 -9.59 -0.59
C VAL A 240 15.41 -10.59 -1.58
N ALA A 241 16.40 -10.16 -2.37
CA ALA A 241 17.06 -11.02 -3.34
C ALA A 241 17.71 -12.24 -2.64
N PRO A 242 17.55 -13.46 -3.19
CA PRO A 242 18.20 -14.64 -2.63
C PRO A 242 19.72 -14.51 -2.71
N PRO A 243 20.48 -15.05 -1.75
CA PRO A 243 21.94 -14.93 -1.73
C PRO A 243 22.58 -15.55 -2.98
N ASN A 244 23.53 -14.82 -3.59
CA ASN A 244 24.34 -15.31 -4.70
C ASN A 244 25.11 -16.56 -4.24
N ARG A 245 24.83 -17.72 -4.84
CA ARG A 245 25.66 -18.91 -4.64
C ARG A 245 27.00 -18.66 -5.32
N SER A 246 27.99 -18.16 -4.57
CA SER A 246 29.37 -18.10 -5.05
C SER A 246 29.77 -19.50 -5.52
N ARG A 247 30.15 -19.62 -6.80
CA ARG A 247 30.69 -20.85 -7.38
C ARG A 247 31.79 -21.35 -6.44
N SER A 248 31.52 -22.47 -5.76
CA SER A 248 32.53 -23.28 -5.09
C SER A 248 33.62 -23.56 -6.13
N ARG A 249 34.73 -22.81 -6.08
CA ARG A 249 35.94 -23.16 -6.80
C ARG A 249 36.43 -24.46 -6.17
N SER A 250 36.27 -25.52 -6.95
CA SER A 250 36.87 -26.84 -6.79
C SER A 250 38.37 -26.76 -6.51
#